data_AF-A0A495QY80-F1
#
_entry.id   AF-A0A495QY80-F1
#
_cell.length_a   1.000
_cell.length_b   1.000
_cell.length_c   1.000
_cell.angle_alpha   90.00
_cell.angle_beta   90.00
_cell.angle_gamma   90.00
#
_symmetry.space_group_name_H-M   'P 1'
#
loop_
_entity.id
_entity.type
_entity.pdbx_description
1 polymer ?
#
loop_
_entity_poly.entity_id
_entity_poly.type
_entity_poly.pdbx_seq_one_letter_code
_entity_poly.pdbx_strand_id
1 'polypeptide(L)'
;MNDAPAANGHARRPYTALIRVPACLAVTILYQTGVVVSAGAMAWTPPTWEEIVSEHSTRVFRLAFRLTGNRHDAEDLTQDVFIRVFRSLSSYTPGTFEGWLHRITTSLFLDRARRKQRIRFDALADDAAERLQGREPSPAQAYDDRLLDADIQRALDGLAPEYRAAVVLCDIEGLSYEEIAASLNVKLGTVRSRIHRGRAQLRDALEHRRPTEVPTTCHH
;
A
#
# COMPACT_ATOMS: atom_id res chain seq x y z
N MET A 1 32.56 -28.57 52.64
CA MET A 1 31.28 -28.29 53.31
C MET A 1 30.74 -27.04 52.64
N ASN A 2 29.87 -27.21 51.65
CA ASN A 2 29.38 -26.11 50.82
C ASN A 2 28.16 -25.48 51.48
N ASP A 3 28.25 -24.19 51.76
CA ASP A 3 27.11 -23.32 52.02
C ASP A 3 26.50 -22.83 50.70
N ALA A 4 25.18 -22.86 50.62
CA ALA A 4 24.40 -22.19 49.57
C ALA A 4 24.39 -20.66 49.78
N PRO A 5 24.03 -19.88 48.76
CA PRO A 5 22.66 -19.35 48.81
C PRO A 5 21.91 -19.18 47.47
N ALA A 6 20.60 -19.20 47.67
CA ALA A 6 19.45 -18.73 46.89
C ALA A 6 19.60 -17.92 45.58
N ALA A 7 18.90 -18.43 44.57
CA ALA A 7 17.87 -17.78 43.73
C ALA A 7 18.11 -16.37 43.13
N ASN A 8 18.16 -16.30 41.79
CA ASN A 8 17.21 -15.43 41.08
C ASN A 8 16.86 -15.96 39.68
N GLY A 9 15.56 -15.99 39.39
CA GLY A 9 14.96 -16.75 38.30
C GLY A 9 14.95 -16.03 36.95
N HIS A 10 15.07 -16.81 35.88
CA HIS A 10 14.59 -16.48 34.53
C HIS A 10 14.01 -17.75 33.91
N ALA A 11 12.80 -18.11 34.36
CA ALA A 11 11.99 -19.12 33.68
C ALA A 11 11.55 -18.57 32.32
N ARG A 12 12.17 -19.11 31.26
CA ARG A 12 11.80 -18.90 29.87
C ARG A 12 10.32 -19.26 29.66
N ARG A 13 9.52 -18.32 29.16
CA ARG A 13 8.15 -18.62 28.71
C ARG A 13 8.18 -19.11 27.25
N PRO A 14 7.60 -20.27 26.92
CA PRO A 14 7.40 -20.68 25.53
C PRO A 14 6.18 -19.94 24.95
N TYR A 15 6.39 -19.15 23.90
CA TYR A 15 5.31 -18.54 23.11
C TYR A 15 4.87 -19.51 22.01
N THR A 16 3.97 -20.44 22.35
CA THR A 16 3.19 -21.23 21.39
C THR A 16 1.80 -21.44 21.95
N ALA A 17 0.83 -20.65 21.49
CA ALA A 17 -0.59 -20.97 21.55
C ALA A 17 -1.37 -20.07 20.59
N LEU A 18 -1.65 -20.60 19.40
CA LEU A 18 -2.96 -20.64 18.74
C LEU A 18 -3.92 -19.48 19.04
N ILE A 19 -3.96 -18.46 18.17
CA ILE A 19 -5.14 -17.60 18.05
C ILE A 19 -5.99 -18.12 16.89
N ARG A 20 -6.98 -18.92 17.29
CA ARG A 20 -8.18 -19.28 16.55
C ARG A 20 -9.01 -18.01 16.38
N VAL A 21 -9.18 -17.52 15.15
CA VAL A 21 -10.08 -16.41 14.83
C VAL A 21 -11.52 -16.96 14.83
N PRO A 22 -12.42 -16.51 15.72
CA PRO A 22 -13.82 -16.87 15.61
C PRO A 22 -14.53 -15.93 14.65
N ALA A 23 -15.48 -16.55 13.93
CA ALA A 23 -16.42 -15.95 13.02
C ALA A 23 -17.11 -14.70 13.59
N CYS A 24 -17.39 -13.76 12.68
CA CYS A 24 -18.28 -12.63 12.87
C CYS A 24 -19.57 -13.05 13.59
N LEU A 25 -19.75 -12.57 14.82
CA LEU A 25 -21.01 -12.63 15.54
C LEU A 25 -21.63 -11.24 15.57
N ALA A 26 -22.75 -11.16 14.86
CA ALA A 26 -23.91 -10.30 15.04
C ALA A 26 -23.78 -9.13 16.02
N VAL A 27 -23.91 -7.91 15.49
CA VAL A 27 -24.46 -6.78 16.25
C VAL A 27 -25.79 -6.41 15.61
N THR A 28 -26.85 -6.99 16.18
CA THR A 28 -28.23 -6.53 16.04
C THR A 28 -28.38 -5.30 16.92
N ILE A 29 -28.63 -4.13 16.33
CA ILE A 29 -29.18 -2.98 17.05
C ILE A 29 -30.54 -2.68 16.44
N LEU A 30 -31.57 -2.96 17.23
CA LEU A 30 -32.94 -2.48 17.05
C LEU A 30 -32.96 -0.96 17.28
N TYR A 31 -33.41 -0.20 16.30
CA TYR A 31 -34.02 1.11 16.54
C TYR A 31 -35.41 1.13 15.93
N GLN A 32 -36.37 1.28 16.82
CA GLN A 32 -37.80 1.30 16.59
C GLN A 32 -38.22 2.75 16.35
N THR A 33 -38.39 3.13 15.08
CA THR A 33 -39.36 4.16 14.65
C THR A 33 -39.81 3.78 13.24
N GLY A 34 -41.11 3.54 13.09
CA GLY A 34 -41.71 3.10 11.85
C GLY A 34 -41.71 4.22 10.81
N VAL A 35 -40.92 4.01 9.75
CA VAL A 35 -41.21 4.51 8.40
C VAL A 35 -40.81 3.39 7.44
N VAL A 36 -41.79 2.63 6.96
CA VAL A 36 -41.58 1.72 5.83
C VAL A 36 -41.56 2.58 4.57
N VAL A 37 -40.40 3.17 4.26
CA VAL A 37 -40.13 3.61 2.89
C VAL A 37 -39.93 2.32 2.10
N SER A 38 -40.97 1.89 1.38
CA SER A 38 -40.80 0.92 0.31
C SER A 38 -40.06 1.63 -0.82
N ALA A 39 -38.74 1.79 -0.63
CA ALA A 39 -37.84 2.10 -1.72
C ALA A 39 -37.93 0.89 -2.63
N GLY A 40 -38.55 1.06 -3.81
CA GLY A 40 -38.48 0.06 -4.86
C GLY A 40 -37.02 -0.36 -4.97
N ALA A 41 -36.74 -1.62 -4.60
CA ALA A 41 -35.40 -2.17 -4.64
C ALA A 41 -35.02 -2.18 -6.12
N MET A 42 -34.41 -1.08 -6.58
CA MET A 42 -33.73 -1.03 -7.86
C MET A 42 -32.71 -2.15 -7.77
N ALA A 43 -32.99 -3.25 -8.48
CA ALA A 43 -32.16 -4.43 -8.44
C ALA A 43 -30.75 -3.98 -8.82
N TRP A 44 -29.85 -3.94 -7.83
CA TRP A 44 -28.46 -3.59 -8.09
C TRP A 44 -27.95 -4.59 -9.12
N THR A 45 -27.70 -4.09 -10.32
CA THR A 45 -27.12 -4.89 -11.39
C THR A 45 -25.62 -4.78 -11.23
N PRO A 46 -24.89 -5.88 -10.98
CA PRO A 46 -23.45 -5.82 -10.89
C PRO A 46 -22.89 -5.29 -12.21
N PRO A 47 -21.91 -4.38 -12.18
CA PRO A 47 -21.27 -3.90 -13.40
C PRO A 47 -20.66 -5.08 -14.16
N THR A 48 -20.71 -5.02 -15.48
CA THR A 48 -20.10 -6.03 -16.33
C THR A 48 -18.58 -6.00 -16.17
N TRP A 49 -17.93 -7.11 -16.49
CA TRP A 49 -16.47 -7.19 -16.45
C TRP A 49 -15.82 -6.14 -17.38
N GLU A 50 -16.40 -5.92 -18.55
CA GLU A 50 -15.88 -4.96 -19.54
C GLU A 50 -15.94 -3.52 -19.00
N GLU A 51 -17.04 -3.14 -18.35
CA GLU A 51 -17.19 -1.83 -17.70
C GLU A 51 -16.13 -1.64 -16.61
N ILE A 52 -15.93 -2.64 -15.75
CA ILE A 52 -14.92 -2.60 -14.67
C ILE A 52 -13.51 -2.38 -15.24
N VAL A 53 -13.14 -3.14 -16.27
CA VAL A 53 -11.80 -3.04 -16.87
C VAL A 53 -11.64 -1.69 -17.56
N SER A 54 -12.63 -1.27 -18.35
CA SER A 54 -12.60 0.01 -19.06
C SER A 54 -12.46 1.19 -18.09
N GLU A 55 -13.23 1.19 -17.01
CA GLU A 55 -13.25 2.29 -16.03
C GLU A 55 -12.00 2.32 -15.15
N HIS A 56 -11.50 1.17 -14.70
CA HIS A 56 -10.51 1.13 -13.62
C HIS A 56 -9.10 0.75 -14.06
N SER A 57 -8.89 0.20 -15.27
CA SER A 57 -7.58 -0.27 -15.74
C SER A 57 -6.49 0.80 -15.65
N THR A 58 -6.80 2.00 -16.15
CA THR A 58 -5.84 3.10 -16.16
C THR A 58 -5.46 3.53 -14.74
N ARG A 59 -6.41 3.56 -13.81
CA ARG A 59 -6.14 3.95 -12.42
C ARG A 59 -5.34 2.90 -11.67
N VAL A 60 -5.73 1.63 -11.81
CA VAL A 60 -4.99 0.49 -11.22
C VAL A 60 -3.56 0.47 -11.73
N PHE A 61 -3.36 0.66 -13.04
CA PHE A 61 -2.02 0.72 -13.62
C PHE A 61 -1.19 1.88 -13.07
N ARG A 62 -1.76 3.08 -12.96
CA ARG A 62 -1.04 4.25 -12.38
C ARG A 62 -0.63 3.98 -10.94
N LEU A 63 -1.52 3.44 -10.11
CA LEU A 63 -1.21 3.07 -8.74
C LEU A 63 -0.11 1.99 -8.69
N ALA A 64 -0.25 0.94 -9.50
CA ALA A 64 0.74 -0.14 -9.61
C ALA A 64 2.11 0.39 -10.04
N PHE A 65 2.15 1.36 -10.97
CA PHE A 65 3.38 2.00 -11.42
C PHE A 65 4.03 2.83 -10.30
N ARG A 66 3.26 3.62 -9.56
CA ARG A 66 3.78 4.39 -8.41
C ARG A 66 4.34 3.48 -7.31
N LEU A 67 3.75 2.31 -7.12
CA LEU A 67 4.21 1.33 -6.13
C LEU A 67 5.46 0.56 -6.60
N THR A 68 5.48 0.06 -7.82
CA THR A 68 6.55 -0.82 -8.33
C THR A 68 7.74 -0.06 -8.90
N GLY A 69 7.49 1.17 -9.34
CA GLY A 69 8.48 2.03 -9.96
C GLY A 69 8.68 1.77 -11.43
N ASN A 70 8.44 0.56 -11.96
CA ASN A 70 8.76 0.18 -13.34
C ASN A 70 7.56 -0.39 -14.11
N ARG A 71 7.59 -0.22 -15.44
CA ARG A 71 6.45 -0.55 -16.31
C ARG A 71 6.10 -2.04 -16.30
N HIS A 72 7.09 -2.91 -16.42
CA HIS A 72 6.84 -4.36 -16.49
C HIS A 72 6.22 -4.90 -15.20
N ASP A 73 6.80 -4.58 -14.04
CA ASP A 73 6.23 -5.01 -12.76
C ASP A 73 4.82 -4.41 -12.53
N ALA A 74 4.56 -3.21 -13.03
CA ALA A 74 3.25 -2.56 -12.97
C ALA A 74 2.21 -3.24 -13.86
N GLU A 75 2.57 -3.63 -15.08
CA GLU A 75 1.73 -4.42 -15.99
C GLU A 75 1.38 -5.76 -15.33
N ASP A 76 2.39 -6.48 -14.82
CA ASP A 76 2.20 -7.75 -14.13
C ASP A 76 1.33 -7.61 -12.88
N LEU A 77 1.52 -6.54 -12.11
CA LEU A 77 0.72 -6.30 -10.91
C LEU A 77 -0.73 -5.99 -11.27
N THR A 78 -0.95 -5.20 -12.33
CA THR A 78 -2.28 -4.85 -12.82
C THR A 78 -3.04 -6.10 -13.29
N GLN A 79 -2.38 -6.98 -14.02
CA GLN A 79 -2.96 -8.26 -14.43
C GLN A 79 -3.38 -9.10 -13.22
N ASP A 80 -2.50 -9.28 -12.24
CA ASP A 80 -2.82 -10.03 -11.02
C ASP A 80 -4.00 -9.42 -10.25
N VAL A 81 -4.09 -8.08 -10.19
CA VAL A 81 -5.22 -7.38 -9.58
C VAL A 81 -6.52 -7.74 -10.28
N PHE A 82 -6.57 -7.62 -11.60
CA PHE A 82 -7.78 -7.91 -12.37
C PHE A 82 -8.16 -9.39 -12.31
N ILE A 83 -7.20 -10.31 -12.33
CA ILE A 83 -7.45 -11.74 -12.09
C ILE A 83 -8.09 -11.96 -10.71
N ARG A 84 -7.59 -11.28 -9.67
CA ARG A 84 -8.14 -11.40 -8.31
C ARG A 84 -9.54 -10.80 -8.20
N VAL A 85 -9.78 -9.67 -8.84
CA VAL A 85 -11.09 -9.00 -8.92
C VAL A 85 -12.09 -9.89 -9.61
N PHE A 86 -11.76 -10.40 -10.80
CA PHE A 86 -12.63 -11.31 -11.57
C PHE A 86 -13.08 -12.52 -10.74
N ARG A 87 -12.14 -13.16 -10.02
CA ARG A 87 -12.42 -14.31 -9.15
C ARG A 87 -13.28 -13.99 -7.92
N SER A 88 -13.45 -12.73 -7.55
CA SER A 88 -14.18 -12.32 -6.34
C SER A 88 -15.35 -11.38 -6.62
N LEU A 89 -15.60 -11.06 -7.89
CA LEU A 89 -16.66 -10.16 -8.32
C LEU A 89 -18.06 -10.74 -7.99
N SER A 90 -18.22 -12.06 -8.08
CA SER A 90 -19.47 -12.76 -7.77
C SER A 90 -19.92 -12.66 -6.31
N SER A 91 -18.99 -12.38 -5.39
CA SER A 91 -19.24 -12.21 -3.95
C SER A 91 -19.16 -10.76 -3.49
N TYR A 92 -19.01 -9.81 -4.42
CA TYR A 92 -18.83 -8.41 -4.08
C TYR A 92 -20.16 -7.77 -3.67
N THR A 93 -20.18 -7.20 -2.46
CA THR A 93 -21.30 -6.39 -1.98
C THR A 93 -21.03 -4.91 -2.27
N PRO A 94 -22.02 -4.13 -2.74
CA PRO A 94 -21.88 -2.70 -2.99
C PRO A 94 -21.39 -1.94 -1.75
N GLY A 95 -20.43 -1.03 -1.94
CA GLY A 95 -19.85 -0.22 -0.87
C GLY A 95 -18.83 0.76 -1.43
N THR A 96 -17.53 0.42 -1.37
CA THR A 96 -16.44 1.22 -1.96
C THR A 96 -15.56 0.38 -2.87
N PHE A 97 -15.93 0.31 -4.15
CA PHE A 97 -15.17 -0.45 -5.15
C PHE A 97 -13.71 0.02 -5.24
N GLU A 98 -13.49 1.34 -5.18
CA GLU A 98 -12.15 1.93 -5.17
C GLU A 98 -11.30 1.49 -3.99
N GLY A 99 -11.85 1.56 -2.77
CA GLY A 99 -11.15 1.11 -1.56
C GLY A 99 -10.83 -0.39 -1.62
N TRP A 100 -11.71 -1.19 -2.24
CA TRP A 100 -11.46 -2.60 -2.49
C TRP A 100 -10.32 -2.84 -3.49
N LEU A 101 -10.28 -2.09 -4.60
CA LEU A 101 -9.17 -2.14 -5.57
C LEU A 101 -7.84 -1.71 -4.96
N HIS A 102 -7.83 -0.64 -4.16
CA HIS A 102 -6.64 -0.19 -3.44
C HIS A 102 -6.13 -1.27 -2.49
N ARG A 103 -7.04 -1.93 -1.74
CA ARG A 103 -6.68 -3.05 -0.87
C ARG A 103 -6.06 -4.21 -1.65
N ILE A 104 -6.67 -4.64 -2.75
CA ILE A 104 -6.14 -5.76 -3.56
C ILE A 104 -4.76 -5.40 -4.12
N THR A 105 -4.64 -4.23 -4.75
CA THR A 105 -3.40 -3.77 -5.39
C THR A 105 -2.25 -3.66 -4.39
N THR A 106 -2.49 -3.02 -3.25
CA THR A 106 -1.44 -2.84 -2.22
C THR A 106 -1.09 -4.13 -1.50
N SER A 107 -2.06 -5.02 -1.26
CA SER A 107 -1.80 -6.34 -0.68
C SER A 107 -0.88 -7.16 -1.59
N LEU A 108 -1.21 -7.25 -2.89
CA LEU A 108 -0.41 -7.98 -3.87
C LEU A 108 1.00 -7.39 -4.01
N PHE A 109 1.12 -6.06 -4.05
CA PHE A 109 2.42 -5.39 -4.06
C PHE A 109 3.27 -5.76 -2.84
N LEU A 110 2.71 -5.65 -1.63
CA LEU A 110 3.44 -5.95 -0.40
C LEU A 110 3.78 -7.44 -0.27
N ASP A 111 2.92 -8.34 -0.76
CA ASP A 111 3.21 -9.78 -0.83
C ASP A 111 4.39 -10.08 -1.74
N ARG A 112 4.43 -9.47 -2.94
CA ARG A 112 5.57 -9.58 -3.87
C ARG A 112 6.85 -9.04 -3.24
N ALA A 113 6.78 -7.89 -2.58
CA ALA A 113 7.93 -7.28 -1.91
C ALA A 113 8.48 -8.18 -0.79
N ARG A 114 7.62 -8.73 0.07
CA ARG A 114 8.01 -9.69 1.12
C ARG A 114 8.66 -10.94 0.54
N ARG A 115 8.10 -11.48 -0.54
CA ARG A 115 8.64 -12.67 -1.22
C ARG A 115 10.02 -12.41 -1.81
N LYS A 116 10.21 -11.25 -2.48
CA LYS A 116 11.51 -10.83 -3.05
C LYS A 116 12.56 -10.65 -1.96
N GLN A 117 12.17 -10.06 -0.82
CA GLN A 117 13.05 -9.93 0.34
C GLN A 117 13.47 -11.30 0.88
N ARG A 118 12.52 -12.24 1.05
CA ARG A 118 12.83 -13.60 1.53
C ARG A 118 13.78 -14.34 0.59
N ILE A 119 13.52 -14.34 -0.72
CA ILE A 119 14.41 -14.97 -1.71
C ILE A 119 15.81 -14.37 -1.66
N ARG A 120 15.94 -13.05 -1.47
CA ARG A 120 17.25 -12.41 -1.32
C ARG A 120 17.98 -12.89 -0.06
N PHE A 121 17.29 -13.06 1.06
CA PHE A 121 17.90 -13.61 2.27
C PHE A 121 18.29 -15.07 2.12
N ASP A 122 17.45 -15.89 1.47
CA ASP A 122 17.73 -17.30 1.20
C ASP A 122 18.92 -17.44 0.22
N ALA A 123 19.00 -16.60 -0.82
CA ALA A 123 20.12 -16.59 -1.76
C ALA A 123 21.43 -16.08 -1.15
N LEU A 124 21.38 -15.09 -0.24
CA LEU A 124 22.56 -14.64 0.51
C LEU A 124 23.06 -15.69 1.52
N ALA A 125 22.21 -16.65 1.90
CA ALA A 125 22.61 -17.78 2.74
C ALA A 125 23.32 -18.89 1.93
N ASP A 126 23.18 -18.91 0.60
CA ASP A 126 23.73 -19.96 -0.27
C ASP A 126 24.76 -19.50 -1.31
N ASP A 127 24.82 -18.23 -1.74
CA ASP A 127 25.97 -17.71 -2.50
C ASP A 127 25.96 -16.18 -2.67
N ALA A 128 27.11 -15.55 -2.44
CA ALA A 128 27.31 -14.12 -2.61
C ALA A 128 27.54 -13.76 -4.09
N ALA A 129 26.48 -13.39 -4.82
CA ALA A 129 26.64 -12.75 -6.14
C ALA A 129 25.51 -11.78 -6.49
N GLU A 130 25.81 -10.48 -6.32
CA GLU A 130 25.61 -9.40 -7.29
C GLU A 130 24.42 -9.49 -8.28
N ARG A 131 23.41 -8.62 -8.13
CA ARG A 131 22.66 -8.01 -9.26
C ARG A 131 22.07 -6.65 -8.85
N LEU A 132 22.77 -5.57 -9.19
CA LEU A 132 22.18 -4.24 -9.34
C LEU A 132 21.52 -4.18 -10.73
N GLN A 133 20.20 -4.09 -10.78
CA GLN A 133 19.48 -3.86 -12.03
C GLN A 133 19.60 -2.37 -12.38
N GLY A 134 20.49 -2.09 -13.34
CA GLY A 134 20.63 -0.77 -13.96
C GLY A 134 19.36 -0.40 -14.73
N ARG A 135 18.99 0.87 -14.60
CA ARG A 135 17.78 1.43 -15.20
C ARG A 135 18.23 2.56 -16.12
N GLU A 136 18.25 2.31 -17.43
CA GLU A 136 18.60 3.32 -18.43
C GLU A 136 17.35 4.06 -18.92
N PRO A 137 17.35 5.40 -18.93
CA PRO A 137 16.38 6.19 -19.69
C PRO A 137 16.98 6.71 -21.01
N SER A 138 16.15 6.87 -22.04
CA SER A 138 16.50 7.53 -23.33
C SER A 138 15.70 8.84 -23.54
N PRO A 139 16.19 9.82 -24.35
CA PRO A 139 15.90 11.27 -24.21
C PRO A 139 14.70 11.79 -25.04
N ALA A 140 13.80 12.61 -24.48
CA ALA A 140 13.68 14.11 -24.47
C ALA A 140 12.75 14.65 -25.58
N GLN A 141 11.59 15.28 -25.31
CA GLN A 141 11.43 16.74 -25.06
C GLN A 141 10.05 17.13 -24.42
N ALA A 142 9.47 16.30 -23.56
CA ALA A 142 8.43 16.70 -22.59
C ALA A 142 9.04 16.72 -21.18
N TYR A 143 10.10 17.53 -21.05
CA TYR A 143 11.24 17.25 -20.17
C TYR A 143 10.96 17.57 -18.71
N ASP A 144 10.18 18.60 -18.38
CA ASP A 144 10.09 19.09 -16.99
C ASP A 144 9.07 18.33 -16.13
N ASP A 145 7.86 18.08 -16.61
CA ASP A 145 6.84 17.30 -15.88
C ASP A 145 7.21 15.82 -15.80
N ARG A 146 7.84 15.26 -16.85
CA ARG A 146 8.33 13.87 -16.84
C ARG A 146 9.58 13.70 -15.98
N LEU A 147 10.44 14.71 -15.89
CA LEU A 147 11.60 14.69 -14.97
C LEU A 147 11.13 14.84 -13.52
N LEU A 148 10.17 15.72 -13.26
CA LEU A 148 9.47 15.81 -11.97
C LEU A 148 8.88 14.46 -11.54
N ASP A 149 8.16 13.81 -12.45
CA ASP A 149 7.59 12.48 -12.21
C ASP A 149 8.67 11.41 -12.01
N ALA A 150 9.79 11.51 -12.72
CA ALA A 150 10.92 10.58 -12.58
C ALA A 150 11.66 10.76 -11.24
N ASP A 151 11.89 12.00 -10.80
CA ASP A 151 12.53 12.31 -9.52
C ASP A 151 11.67 11.84 -8.34
N ILE A 152 10.36 12.12 -8.40
CA ILE A 152 9.40 11.61 -7.42
C ILE A 152 9.43 10.08 -7.43
N GLN A 153 9.41 9.44 -8.61
CA GLN A 153 9.45 7.98 -8.68
C GLN A 153 10.76 7.42 -8.11
N ARG A 154 11.91 8.04 -8.39
CA ARG A 154 13.21 7.64 -7.80
C ARG A 154 13.21 7.78 -6.29
N ALA A 155 12.63 8.86 -5.75
CA ALA A 155 12.51 9.06 -4.32
C ALA A 155 11.59 8.01 -3.67
N LEU A 156 10.45 7.70 -4.29
CA LEU A 156 9.55 6.62 -3.87
C LEU A 156 10.27 5.26 -3.91
N ASP A 157 11.07 5.00 -4.95
CA ASP A 157 11.83 3.78 -5.14
C ASP A 157 12.87 3.55 -4.03
N GLY A 158 13.36 4.62 -3.40
CA GLY A 158 14.25 4.58 -2.23
C GLY A 158 13.55 4.23 -0.91
N LEU A 159 12.22 4.33 -0.84
CA LEU A 159 11.47 3.99 0.37
C LEU A 159 11.31 2.47 0.55
N ALA A 160 11.28 2.03 1.81
CA ALA A 160 10.80 0.70 2.15
C ALA A 160 9.36 0.49 1.62
N PRO A 161 9.00 -0.71 1.14
CA PRO A 161 7.70 -0.97 0.49
C PRO A 161 6.49 -0.53 1.32
N GLU A 162 6.54 -0.70 2.63
CA GLU A 162 5.45 -0.31 3.55
C GLU A 162 5.32 1.20 3.71
N TYR A 163 6.42 1.94 3.62
CA TYR A 163 6.42 3.40 3.67
C TYR A 163 5.94 3.97 2.35
N ARG A 164 6.42 3.40 1.23
CA ARG A 164 5.97 3.73 -0.12
C ARG A 164 4.46 3.56 -0.26
N ALA A 165 3.93 2.39 0.10
CA ALA A 165 2.50 2.12 0.01
C ALA A 165 1.67 3.11 0.85
N ALA A 166 2.11 3.43 2.07
CA ALA A 166 1.40 4.37 2.94
C ALA A 166 1.40 5.80 2.38
N VAL A 167 2.54 6.27 1.84
CA VAL A 167 2.64 7.61 1.26
C VAL A 167 1.88 7.70 -0.05
N VAL A 168 1.98 6.72 -0.94
CA VAL A 168 1.26 6.73 -2.22
C VAL A 168 -0.26 6.76 -1.98
N LEU A 169 -0.78 5.95 -1.06
CA LEU A 169 -2.21 5.97 -0.75
C LEU A 169 -2.69 7.28 -0.13
N CYS A 170 -1.85 7.94 0.68
CA CYS A 170 -2.19 9.21 1.33
C CYS A 170 -2.06 10.40 0.39
N ASP A 171 -0.89 10.56 -0.23
CA ASP A 171 -0.48 11.79 -0.90
C ASP A 171 -0.81 11.80 -2.40
N ILE A 172 -0.98 10.62 -3.00
CA ILE A 172 -1.32 10.48 -4.43
C ILE A 172 -2.79 10.08 -4.60
N GLU A 173 -3.25 9.06 -3.88
CA GLU A 173 -4.65 8.60 -3.98
C GLU A 173 -5.61 9.37 -3.05
N GLY A 174 -5.09 10.15 -2.08
CA GLY A 174 -5.91 11.03 -1.24
C GLY A 174 -6.72 10.32 -0.15
N LEU A 175 -6.37 9.08 0.23
CA LEU A 175 -7.14 8.32 1.22
C LEU A 175 -6.96 8.88 2.63
N SER A 176 -8.03 8.78 3.41
CA SER A 176 -7.97 9.02 4.86
C SER A 176 -7.10 7.98 5.56
N TYR A 177 -6.62 8.30 6.76
CA TYR A 177 -5.76 7.39 7.52
C TYR A 177 -6.50 6.10 7.92
N GLU A 178 -7.81 6.20 8.13
CA GLU A 178 -8.73 5.10 8.42
C GLU A 178 -8.86 4.17 7.21
N GLU A 179 -9.05 4.71 6.01
CA GLU A 179 -9.10 3.92 4.77
C GLU A 179 -7.76 3.25 4.46
N ILE A 180 -6.64 3.93 4.72
CA ILE A 180 -5.30 3.34 4.58
C ILE A 180 -5.11 2.22 5.59
N ALA A 181 -5.54 2.40 6.84
CA ALA A 181 -5.47 1.36 7.87
C ALA A 181 -6.27 0.11 7.46
N ALA A 182 -7.47 0.31 6.91
CA ALA A 182 -8.32 -0.75 6.38
C ALA A 182 -7.73 -1.41 5.12
N SER A 183 -7.08 -0.65 4.24
CA SER A 183 -6.49 -1.16 2.99
C SER A 183 -5.22 -1.97 3.25
N LEU A 184 -4.36 -1.50 4.15
CA LEU A 184 -3.11 -2.15 4.50
C LEU A 184 -3.26 -3.20 5.61
N ASN A 185 -4.44 -3.32 6.21
CA ASN A 185 -4.74 -4.19 7.36
C ASN A 185 -3.78 -3.97 8.54
N VAL A 186 -3.59 -2.71 8.94
CA VAL A 186 -2.72 -2.33 10.07
C VAL A 186 -3.41 -1.31 10.98
N LYS A 187 -2.93 -1.17 12.22
CA LYS A 187 -3.44 -0.18 13.18
C LYS A 187 -3.22 1.26 12.69
N LEU A 188 -4.15 2.17 13.00
CA LEU A 188 -4.06 3.60 12.65
C LEU A 188 -2.74 4.26 13.10
N GLY A 189 -2.25 3.92 14.30
CA GLY A 189 -0.94 4.40 14.78
C GLY A 189 0.23 3.95 13.90
N THR A 190 0.15 2.75 13.30
CA THR A 190 1.14 2.25 12.35
C THR A 190 1.12 3.09 11.08
N VAL A 191 -0.07 3.38 10.54
CA VAL A 191 -0.23 4.23 9.35
C VAL A 191 0.43 5.59 9.56
N ARG A 192 0.08 6.29 10.66
CA ARG A 192 0.69 7.59 11.00
C ARG A 192 2.21 7.52 11.05
N SER A 193 2.76 6.49 11.70
CA SER A 193 4.20 6.32 11.81
C SER A 193 4.89 6.04 10.46
N ARG A 194 4.23 5.27 9.57
CA ARG A 194 4.73 4.96 8.22
C ARG A 194 4.71 6.19 7.32
N ILE A 195 3.61 6.94 7.32
CA ILE A 195 3.49 8.20 6.56
C ILE A 195 4.53 9.21 7.04
N HIS A 196 4.67 9.39 8.35
CA HIS A 196 5.67 10.31 8.91
C HIS A 196 7.09 9.95 8.47
N ARG A 197 7.49 8.68 8.60
CA ARG A 197 8.82 8.21 8.19
C ARG A 197 9.02 8.30 6.67
N GLY A 198 8.02 7.93 5.89
CA GLY A 198 8.07 8.02 4.43
C GLY A 198 8.22 9.47 3.96
N ARG A 199 7.40 10.39 4.47
CA ARG A 199 7.51 11.82 4.15
C ARG A 199 8.84 12.42 4.59
N ALA A 200 9.41 12.00 5.72
CA ALA A 200 10.74 12.44 6.14
C ALA A 200 11.81 12.04 5.12
N GLN A 201 11.84 10.76 4.73
CA GLN A 201 12.79 10.27 3.72
C GLN A 201 12.59 10.93 2.35
N LEU A 202 11.34 11.21 1.95
CA LEU A 202 11.06 11.93 0.71
C LEU A 202 11.52 13.38 0.75
N ARG A 203 11.36 14.08 1.88
CA ARG A 203 11.89 15.45 2.03
C ARG A 203 13.40 15.46 1.86
N ASP A 204 14.10 14.54 2.52
CA ASP A 204 15.56 14.45 2.40
C ASP A 204 16.00 14.12 0.96
N ALA A 205 15.30 13.19 0.30
CA ALA A 205 15.59 12.79 -1.07
C ALA A 205 15.28 13.88 -2.12
N LEU A 206 14.30 14.74 -1.85
CA LEU A 206 13.82 15.79 -2.75
C LEU A 206 14.27 17.20 -2.32
N GLU A 207 15.19 17.33 -1.36
CA GLU A 207 15.64 18.65 -0.85
C GLU A 207 16.18 19.54 -1.97
N HIS A 208 16.84 18.94 -2.97
CA HIS A 208 17.34 19.65 -4.15
C HIS A 208 16.22 20.30 -5.02
N ARG A 209 14.95 19.98 -4.74
CA ARG A 209 13.76 20.56 -5.39
C ARG A 209 13.08 21.63 -4.54
N ARG A 210 13.59 21.93 -3.34
CA ARG A 210 12.97 22.94 -2.48
C ARG A 210 12.89 24.28 -3.24
N PRO A 211 11.70 24.91 -3.37
CA PRO A 211 11.60 26.21 -4.02
C PRO A 211 12.57 27.17 -3.35
N THR A 212 13.52 27.70 -4.12
CA THR A 212 14.40 28.77 -3.62
C THR A 212 13.55 30.03 -3.62
N GLU A 213 13.28 30.59 -2.45
CA GLU A 213 12.65 31.91 -2.35
C GLU A 213 13.51 32.89 -3.14
N VAL A 214 13.01 33.35 -4.28
CA VAL A 214 13.62 34.46 -5.00
C VAL A 214 13.34 35.69 -4.13
N PRO A 215 14.37 36.40 -3.62
CA PRO A 215 14.13 37.56 -2.78
C PRO A 215 13.34 38.57 -3.60
N THR A 216 12.13 38.90 -3.15
CA THR A 216 11.33 39.97 -3.76
C THR A 216 12.08 41.26 -3.52
N THR A 217 12.85 41.72 -4.52
CA THR A 217 13.46 43.05 -4.50
C THR A 217 12.32 44.05 -4.60
N CYS A 218 11.88 44.57 -3.45
CA CYS A 218 11.04 45.75 -3.39
C CYS A 218 11.86 46.92 -3.96
N HIS A 219 11.63 47.27 -5.22
CA HIS A 219 12.09 48.55 -5.75
C HIS A 219 11.26 49.65 -5.10
N HIS A 220 11.97 50.53 -4.39
CA HIS A 220 11.42 51.60 -3.57
C HIS A 220 11.15 52.86 -4.40
#